data_AF-A0A377ZL33-F1
#
_entry.id   AF-A0A377ZL33-F1
#
_cell.length_a   1.000
_cell.length_b   1.000
_cell.length_c   1.000
_cell.angle_alpha   90.00
_cell.angle_beta   90.00
_cell.angle_gamma   90.00
#
_symmetry.space_group_name_H-M   'P 1'
#
loop_
_entity.id
_entity.type
_entity.pdbx_description
1 polymer ?
#
loop_
_entity_poly.entity_id
_entity_poly.type
_entity_poly.pdbx_seq_one_letter_code
_entity_poly.pdbx_strand_id
1 'polypeptide(L)'
;MNANPFTLGHRWLVEQAASQCDWLHLFVVKEDASCFSYHDRFKLIEQGITGIDKVTLHPGSAYLISRATFPGYFLKEQGVVDDCHSQIDLQLFRERLAPALQITHRFVGTEPLCPLTRNYNQRMKSLLEAPGDTPPIEVVELARIEKNGGPVSASRVRELYRQRNWQAVAALVPPGTLSFLMQLAESEHQTA
;
A
#
# COMPACT_ATOMS: atom_id res chain seq x y z
N MET A 1 -3.00 1.66 -1.10
CA MET A 1 -2.19 0.93 -0.11
C MET A 1 -2.74 -0.47 0.08
N ASN A 2 -1.88 -1.51 -0.02
CA ASN A 2 -2.32 -2.89 0.18
C ASN A 2 -2.36 -3.30 1.66
N ALA A 3 -1.33 -2.92 2.46
CA ALA A 3 -1.26 -3.15 3.90
C ALA A 3 -1.61 -4.60 4.32
N ASN A 4 -0.80 -5.57 3.89
CA ASN A 4 -1.05 -7.00 4.08
C ASN A 4 0.02 -7.67 4.99
N PRO A 5 0.13 -7.34 6.29
CA PRO A 5 -0.80 -6.50 7.06
C PRO A 5 -0.31 -5.04 7.11
N PHE A 6 -1.06 -4.19 7.81
CA PHE A 6 -0.63 -2.83 8.15
C PHE A 6 0.62 -2.88 9.05
N THR A 7 1.57 -1.96 8.87
CA THR A 7 2.86 -1.99 9.58
C THR A 7 3.23 -0.59 10.04
N LEU A 8 4.24 -0.47 10.91
CA LEU A 8 4.77 0.85 11.28
C LEU A 8 5.34 1.60 10.07
N GLY A 9 5.82 0.88 9.05
CA GLY A 9 6.24 1.50 7.79
C GLY A 9 5.09 2.12 7.00
N HIS A 10 3.91 1.49 7.02
CA HIS A 10 2.71 2.09 6.44
C HIS A 10 2.25 3.32 7.23
N ARG A 11 2.22 3.22 8.57
CA ARG A 11 1.85 4.35 9.42
C ARG A 11 2.78 5.55 9.19
N TRP A 12 4.08 5.31 9.18
CA TRP A 12 5.08 6.34 8.88
C TRP A 12 4.84 7.00 7.52
N LEU A 13 4.58 6.21 6.47
CA LEU A 13 4.29 6.76 5.14
C LEU A 13 3.06 7.68 5.15
N VAL A 14 2.00 7.29 5.88
CA VAL A 14 0.78 8.10 6.00
C VAL A 14 1.06 9.39 6.79
N GLU A 15 1.80 9.31 7.90
CA GLU A 15 2.18 10.47 8.72
C GLU A 15 3.03 11.48 7.93
N GLN A 16 4.02 10.99 7.17
CA GLN A 16 4.85 11.85 6.34
C GLN A 16 4.06 12.48 5.19
N ALA A 17 3.15 11.73 4.56
CA ALA A 17 2.33 12.27 3.48
C ALA A 17 1.34 13.32 3.99
N ALA A 18 0.64 13.03 5.09
CA ALA A 18 -0.35 13.94 5.68
C ALA A 18 0.26 15.24 6.23
N SER A 19 1.53 15.22 6.66
CA SER A 19 2.23 16.44 7.10
C SER A 19 2.71 17.32 5.94
N GLN A 20 2.68 16.83 4.70
CA GLN A 20 3.15 17.53 3.50
C GLN A 20 2.01 17.92 2.55
N CYS A 21 0.75 17.77 2.94
CA CYS A 21 -0.40 18.16 2.13
C CYS A 21 -1.55 18.74 2.97
N ASP A 22 -2.48 19.43 2.30
CA ASP A 22 -3.68 19.96 2.95
C ASP A 22 -4.67 18.86 3.33
N TRP A 23 -4.71 17.78 2.54
CA TRP A 23 -5.57 16.62 2.76
C TRP A 23 -5.00 15.38 2.08
N LEU A 24 -5.00 14.24 2.76
CA LEU A 24 -4.49 12.97 2.25
C LEU A 24 -5.64 12.00 1.93
N HIS A 25 -5.70 11.55 0.68
CA HIS A 25 -6.62 10.49 0.27
C HIS A 25 -5.90 9.14 0.25
N LEU A 26 -6.33 8.23 1.13
CA LEU A 26 -5.75 6.90 1.26
C LEU A 26 -6.70 5.84 0.67
N PHE A 27 -6.38 5.30 -0.51
CA PHE A 27 -7.16 4.24 -1.15
C PHE A 27 -6.67 2.86 -0.73
N VAL A 28 -7.56 2.00 -0.22
CA VAL A 28 -7.21 0.61 0.11
C VAL A 28 -7.31 -0.27 -1.14
N VAL A 29 -6.30 -1.12 -1.39
CA VAL A 29 -6.36 -2.07 -2.52
C VAL A 29 -7.40 -3.15 -2.21
N LYS A 30 -8.41 -3.32 -3.07
CA LYS A 30 -9.57 -4.21 -2.81
C LYS A 30 -9.25 -5.70 -2.96
N GLU A 31 -8.24 -6.03 -3.73
CA GLU A 31 -7.98 -7.41 -4.17
C GLU A 31 -7.72 -8.39 -3.02
N ASP A 32 -8.37 -9.56 -3.12
CA ASP A 32 -8.43 -10.57 -2.05
C ASP A 32 -7.43 -11.72 -2.25
N ALA A 33 -6.45 -11.54 -3.13
CA ALA A 33 -5.33 -12.48 -3.32
C ALA A 33 -4.26 -12.36 -2.21
N SER A 34 -4.64 -11.85 -1.04
CA SER A 34 -3.76 -11.51 0.07
C SER A 34 -3.85 -12.55 1.20
N CYS A 35 -2.78 -12.67 1.98
CA CYS A 35 -2.75 -13.45 3.23
C CYS A 35 -3.84 -13.03 4.23
N PHE A 36 -4.27 -11.77 4.21
CA PHE A 36 -5.36 -11.23 5.02
C PHE A 36 -6.45 -10.66 4.13
N SER A 37 -7.71 -10.86 4.54
CA SER A 37 -8.88 -10.42 3.76
C SER A 37 -8.89 -8.90 3.57
N TYR A 38 -9.56 -8.42 2.51
CA TYR A 38 -9.79 -6.99 2.34
C TYR A 38 -10.39 -6.31 3.58
N HIS A 39 -11.38 -6.95 4.21
CA HIS A 39 -12.07 -6.40 5.37
C HIS A 39 -11.13 -6.23 6.57
N ASP A 40 -10.30 -7.25 6.83
CA ASP A 40 -9.31 -7.19 7.91
C ASP A 40 -8.27 -6.10 7.62
N ARG A 41 -7.74 -6.04 6.40
CA ARG A 41 -6.78 -5.00 6.01
C ARG A 41 -7.37 -3.60 6.15
N PHE A 42 -8.62 -3.40 5.74
CA PHE A 42 -9.30 -2.11 5.87
C PHE A 42 -9.40 -1.68 7.34
N LYS A 43 -9.88 -2.57 8.22
CA LYS A 43 -9.96 -2.31 9.67
C LYS A 43 -8.60 -2.02 10.29
N LEU A 44 -7.57 -2.79 9.91
CA LEU A 44 -6.21 -2.57 10.41
C LEU A 44 -5.64 -1.23 9.97
N ILE A 45 -5.94 -0.78 8.75
CA ILE A 45 -5.55 0.56 8.29
C ILE A 45 -6.31 1.61 9.07
N GLU A 46 -7.63 1.51 9.18
CA GLU A 46 -8.48 2.46 9.90
C GLU A 46 -8.01 2.68 11.35
N GLN A 47 -7.77 1.60 12.08
CA GLN A 47 -7.17 1.65 13.42
C GLN A 47 -5.74 2.20 13.38
N GLY A 48 -4.96 1.76 12.40
CA GLY A 48 -3.56 2.10 12.24
C GLY A 48 -3.30 3.59 11.94
N ILE A 49 -4.24 4.29 11.33
CA ILE A 49 -4.16 5.73 11.02
C ILE A 49 -4.85 6.62 12.07
N THR A 50 -5.44 6.03 13.12
CA THR A 50 -6.06 6.82 14.19
C THR A 50 -5.03 7.77 14.81
N GLY A 51 -5.45 9.03 14.98
CA GLY A 51 -4.61 10.13 15.46
C GLY A 51 -3.80 10.85 14.37
N ILE A 52 -3.98 10.50 13.09
CA ILE A 52 -3.44 11.27 11.96
C ILE A 52 -4.56 12.13 11.39
N ASP A 53 -4.42 13.45 11.53
CA ASP A 53 -5.41 14.41 11.03
C ASP A 53 -5.37 14.53 9.50
N LYS A 54 -6.46 15.06 8.91
CA LYS A 54 -6.56 15.38 7.47
C LYS A 54 -6.39 14.19 6.54
N VAL A 55 -6.80 13.00 6.97
CA VAL A 55 -6.79 11.79 6.14
C VAL A 55 -8.21 11.31 5.88
N THR A 56 -8.54 11.02 4.63
CA THR A 56 -9.73 10.22 4.27
C THR A 56 -9.30 8.84 3.82
N LEU A 57 -9.80 7.82 4.52
CA LEU A 57 -9.68 6.44 4.10
C LEU A 57 -10.80 6.10 3.12
N HIS A 58 -10.43 5.74 1.90
CA HIS A 58 -11.35 5.34 0.85
C HIS A 58 -11.37 3.83 0.69
N PRO A 59 -12.56 3.21 0.58
CA PRO A 59 -12.65 1.82 0.18
C PRO A 59 -12.04 1.63 -1.21
N GLY A 60 -11.47 0.46 -1.45
CA GLY A 60 -10.97 0.11 -2.77
C GLY A 60 -12.09 -0.02 -3.79
N SER A 61 -11.79 0.26 -5.06
CA SER A 61 -12.71 0.09 -6.18
C SER A 61 -12.14 -0.89 -7.20
N ALA A 62 -12.98 -1.34 -8.13
CA ALA A 62 -12.54 -2.16 -9.27
C ALA A 62 -11.64 -1.39 -10.26
N TYR A 63 -11.40 -0.10 -10.03
CA TYR A 63 -10.72 0.80 -10.94
C TYR A 63 -9.45 1.42 -10.35
N LEU A 64 -9.02 0.98 -9.16
CA LEU A 64 -7.80 1.45 -8.51
C LEU A 64 -6.96 0.26 -8.05
N ILE A 65 -5.85 0.00 -8.76
CA ILE A 65 -4.92 -1.11 -8.49
C ILE A 65 -5.70 -2.42 -8.30
N SER A 66 -6.50 -2.80 -9.29
CA SER A 66 -7.35 -4.00 -9.28
C SER A 66 -6.88 -5.02 -10.32
N ARG A 67 -7.45 -6.22 -10.37
CA ARG A 67 -7.22 -7.14 -11.50
C ARG A 67 -7.74 -6.61 -12.84
N ALA A 68 -8.68 -5.67 -12.83
CA ALA A 68 -9.22 -5.09 -14.06
C ALA A 68 -8.28 -4.04 -14.65
N THR A 69 -7.54 -3.31 -13.82
CA THR A 69 -6.61 -2.27 -14.26
C THR A 69 -5.15 -2.70 -14.17
N PHE A 70 -4.81 -3.58 -13.22
CA PHE A 70 -3.46 -4.08 -12.94
C PHE A 70 -3.38 -5.58 -12.60
N PRO A 71 -3.82 -6.50 -13.48
CA PRO A 71 -3.77 -7.95 -13.24
C PRO A 71 -2.35 -8.48 -13.00
N GLY A 72 -1.34 -7.88 -13.64
CA GLY A 72 0.08 -8.21 -13.47
C GLY A 72 0.61 -8.09 -12.03
N TYR A 73 0.05 -7.18 -11.22
CA TYR A 73 0.39 -7.08 -9.80
C TYR A 73 -0.03 -8.34 -9.01
N PHE A 74 -1.01 -9.09 -9.51
CA PHE A 74 -1.60 -10.24 -8.83
C PHE A 74 -1.29 -11.59 -9.51
N LEU A 75 -0.82 -11.57 -10.75
CA LEU A 75 -0.46 -12.76 -11.53
C LEU A 75 1.07 -12.82 -11.69
N LYS A 76 1.70 -13.94 -11.33
CA LYS A 76 3.14 -14.16 -11.49
C LYS A 76 3.52 -14.48 -12.96
N GLU A 77 2.93 -13.82 -13.94
CA GLU A 77 3.26 -14.02 -15.35
C GLU A 77 4.18 -12.90 -15.85
N GLN A 78 5.37 -13.29 -16.29
CA GLN A 78 6.48 -12.38 -16.61
C GLN A 78 6.34 -11.82 -18.04
N GLY A 79 6.18 -10.50 -18.20
CA GLY A 79 6.36 -9.81 -19.49
C GLY A 79 5.43 -8.61 -19.73
N VAL A 80 5.52 -8.04 -20.95
CA VAL A 80 4.87 -6.83 -21.56
C VAL A 80 3.43 -6.52 -21.10
N VAL A 81 2.70 -7.52 -20.61
CA VAL A 81 1.36 -7.41 -20.03
C VAL A 81 1.38 -6.50 -18.78
N ASP A 82 2.37 -6.60 -17.91
CA ASP A 82 2.49 -5.76 -16.69
C ASP A 82 2.65 -4.26 -16.99
N ASP A 83 3.28 -3.97 -18.14
CA ASP A 83 3.57 -2.61 -18.60
C ASP A 83 2.30 -1.90 -19.11
N CYS A 84 1.50 -2.56 -19.96
CA CYS A 84 0.24 -1.98 -20.43
C CYS A 84 -0.74 -1.73 -19.29
N HIS A 85 -0.76 -2.63 -18.31
CA HIS A 85 -1.69 -2.53 -17.20
C HIS A 85 -1.33 -1.44 -16.18
N SER A 86 -0.05 -1.33 -15.81
CA SER A 86 0.40 -0.21 -14.98
C SER A 86 0.10 1.15 -15.63
N GLN A 87 0.19 1.26 -16.96
CA GLN A 87 -0.21 2.48 -17.67
C GLN A 87 -1.71 2.79 -17.57
N ILE A 88 -2.59 1.80 -17.74
CA ILE A 88 -4.04 2.01 -17.63
C ILE A 88 -4.40 2.53 -16.23
N ASP A 89 -3.85 1.92 -15.18
CA ASP A 89 -4.07 2.36 -13.79
C ASP A 89 -3.59 3.81 -13.57
N LEU A 90 -2.39 4.14 -14.06
CA LEU A 90 -1.80 5.47 -13.91
C LEU A 90 -2.52 6.55 -14.73
N GLN A 91 -2.94 6.24 -15.96
CA GLN A 91 -3.74 7.14 -16.79
C GLN A 91 -5.11 7.40 -16.19
N LEU A 92 -5.79 6.35 -15.74
CA LEU A 92 -7.08 6.49 -15.08
C LEU A 92 -6.97 7.34 -13.81
N PHE A 93 -5.93 7.11 -13.00
CA PHE A 93 -5.65 7.95 -11.84
C PHE A 93 -5.45 9.41 -12.25
N ARG A 94 -4.58 9.66 -13.24
CA ARG A 94 -4.23 11.00 -13.71
C ARG A 94 -5.40 11.77 -14.32
N GLU A 95 -6.18 11.11 -15.16
CA GLU A 95 -7.19 11.77 -15.99
C GLU A 95 -8.55 11.83 -15.31
N ARG A 96 -8.84 10.94 -14.36
CA ARG A 96 -10.17 10.81 -13.75
C ARG A 96 -10.16 11.03 -12.25
N LEU A 97 -9.30 10.31 -11.52
CA LEU A 97 -9.35 10.38 -10.05
C LEU A 97 -8.75 11.69 -9.54
N ALA A 98 -7.55 12.04 -10.01
CA ALA A 98 -6.84 13.20 -9.53
C ALA A 98 -7.59 14.53 -9.78
N PRO A 99 -8.20 14.78 -10.96
CA PRO A 99 -8.98 15.99 -11.16
C PRO A 99 -10.24 16.04 -10.30
N ALA A 100 -10.93 14.90 -10.11
CA ALA A 100 -12.14 14.82 -9.30
C ALA A 100 -11.90 15.13 -7.81
N LEU A 101 -10.70 14.82 -7.31
CA LEU A 101 -10.29 15.03 -5.92
C LEU A 101 -9.26 16.15 -5.76
N GLN A 102 -8.96 16.87 -6.84
CA GLN A 102 -7.93 17.94 -6.88
C GLN A 102 -6.56 17.47 -6.34
N ILE A 103 -6.18 16.23 -6.63
CA ILE A 103 -4.91 15.64 -6.20
C ILE A 103 -3.78 16.23 -7.03
N THR A 104 -2.79 16.80 -6.34
CA THR A 104 -1.58 17.38 -6.94
C THR A 104 -0.33 16.55 -6.69
N HIS A 105 -0.35 15.68 -5.67
CA HIS A 105 0.79 14.85 -5.27
C HIS A 105 0.37 13.39 -5.10
N ARG A 106 1.25 12.46 -5.45
CA ARG A 106 1.12 11.03 -5.16
C ARG A 106 2.34 10.55 -4.38
N PHE A 107 2.11 10.17 -3.12
CA PHE A 107 3.15 9.66 -2.23
C PHE A 107 3.34 8.15 -2.38
N VAL A 108 4.58 7.70 -2.49
CA VAL A 108 4.95 6.28 -2.52
C VAL A 108 6.17 6.03 -1.64
N GLY A 109 6.29 4.82 -1.10
CA GLY A 109 7.52 4.39 -0.42
C GLY A 109 8.52 3.83 -1.42
N THR A 110 9.82 4.05 -1.19
CA THR A 110 10.88 3.40 -1.97
C THR A 110 10.73 1.87 -1.94
N GLU A 111 11.00 1.19 -3.04
CA GLU A 111 10.98 -0.28 -3.10
C GLU A 111 12.22 -0.83 -3.81
N PRO A 112 13.33 -1.00 -3.06
CA PRO A 112 14.56 -1.54 -3.63
C PRO A 112 14.54 -3.07 -3.77
N LEU A 113 13.59 -3.80 -3.17
CA LEU A 113 13.66 -5.27 -3.13
C LEU A 113 12.75 -5.94 -4.15
N CYS A 114 11.72 -5.25 -4.65
CA CYS A 114 10.77 -5.77 -5.63
C CYS A 114 10.95 -5.06 -6.99
N PRO A 115 11.55 -5.71 -8.00
CA PRO A 115 11.73 -5.11 -9.33
C PRO A 115 10.42 -4.63 -9.96
N LEU A 116 9.33 -5.39 -9.81
CA LEU A 116 8.01 -5.04 -10.34
C LEU A 116 7.51 -3.71 -9.75
N THR A 117 7.53 -3.58 -8.43
CA THR A 117 7.09 -2.36 -7.75
C THR A 117 8.02 -1.18 -8.02
N ARG A 118 9.33 -1.43 -8.13
CA ARG A 118 10.29 -0.39 -8.52
C ARG A 118 9.99 0.16 -9.92
N ASN A 119 9.77 -0.72 -10.90
CA ASN A 119 9.42 -0.33 -12.27
C ASN A 119 8.09 0.42 -12.30
N TYR A 120 7.12 -0.01 -11.49
CA TYR A 120 5.85 0.71 -11.33
C TYR A 120 6.06 2.13 -10.76
N ASN A 121 6.89 2.32 -9.72
CA ASN A 121 7.21 3.66 -9.19
C ASN A 121 7.88 4.55 -10.25
N GLN A 122 8.83 4.00 -11.01
CA GLN A 122 9.51 4.74 -12.09
C GLN A 122 8.53 5.17 -13.17
N ARG A 123 7.64 4.27 -13.59
CA ARG A 123 6.61 4.56 -14.60
C ARG A 123 5.58 5.54 -14.09
N MET A 124 5.19 5.43 -12.81
CA MET A 124 4.33 6.40 -12.13
C MET A 124 4.92 7.79 -12.22
N LYS A 125 6.21 7.95 -11.90
CA LYS A 125 6.89 9.24 -12.01
C LYS A 125 6.84 9.78 -13.43
N SER A 126 7.26 8.99 -14.41
CA SER A 126 7.26 9.41 -15.82
C SER A 126 5.87 9.78 -16.34
N LEU A 127 4.83 9.00 -16.03
CA LEU A 127 3.48 9.21 -16.55
C LEU A 127 2.70 10.30 -15.82
N LEU A 128 2.90 10.47 -14.52
CA LEU A 128 2.16 11.45 -13.72
C LEU A 128 2.76 12.86 -13.83
N GLU A 129 4.09 12.97 -13.95
CA GLU A 129 4.77 14.26 -14.05
C GLU A 129 4.88 14.79 -15.49
N ALA A 130 4.62 13.95 -16.51
CA ALA A 130 4.64 14.38 -17.91
C ALA A 130 3.65 15.53 -18.19
N PRO A 131 3.87 16.37 -19.21
CA PRO A 131 2.85 17.32 -19.66
C PRO A 131 1.65 16.61 -20.31
N GLY A 132 0.48 17.22 -20.29
CA GLY A 132 -0.75 16.69 -20.90
C GLY A 132 -1.97 17.58 -20.65
N ASP A 133 -3.16 17.06 -20.97
CA ASP A 133 -4.44 17.78 -20.84
C ASP A 133 -4.83 18.07 -19.38
N THR A 134 -4.30 17.27 -18.46
CA THR A 134 -4.44 17.46 -17.01
C THR A 134 -3.12 17.94 -16.41
N PRO A 135 -3.16 18.79 -15.36
CA PRO A 135 -1.96 19.23 -14.64
C PRO A 135 -1.10 18.03 -14.21
N PRO A 136 0.24 18.18 -14.23
CA PRO A 136 1.13 17.14 -13.75
C PRO A 136 0.89 16.88 -12.25
N ILE A 137 1.08 15.63 -11.85
CA ILE A 137 0.98 15.19 -10.46
C ILE A 137 2.39 14.84 -10.00
N GLU A 138 2.87 15.53 -8.98
CA GLU A 138 4.20 15.30 -8.42
C GLU A 138 4.24 13.94 -7.71
N VAL A 139 5.26 13.13 -8.02
CA VAL A 139 5.45 11.83 -7.37
C VAL A 139 6.51 11.94 -6.30
N VAL A 140 6.07 11.90 -5.05
CA VAL A 140 6.93 12.02 -3.88
C VAL A 140 7.29 10.63 -3.38
N GLU A 141 8.54 10.21 -3.59
CA GLU A 141 9.05 8.93 -3.14
C GLU A 141 9.80 9.08 -1.80
N LEU A 142 9.29 8.41 -0.76
CA LEU A 142 9.80 8.49 0.61
C LEU A 142 10.59 7.25 1.00
N ALA A 143 11.77 7.44 1.59
CA ALA A 143 12.64 6.35 2.02
C ALA A 143 11.97 5.49 3.10
N ARG A 144 11.99 4.17 2.93
CA ARG A 144 11.45 3.26 3.95
C ARG A 144 12.19 3.38 5.27
N ILE A 145 11.44 3.30 6.36
CA ILE A 145 12.03 3.16 7.69
C ILE A 145 12.59 1.76 7.91
N GLU A 146 13.68 1.71 8.66
CA GLU A 146 14.35 0.49 9.08
C GLU A 146 14.18 0.25 10.58
N LYS A 147 14.06 -1.02 10.95
CA LYS A 147 14.14 -1.46 12.35
C LYS A 147 14.93 -2.76 12.43
N ASN A 148 15.80 -2.83 13.44
CA ASN A 148 16.63 -3.99 13.74
C ASN A 148 17.39 -4.48 12.49
N GLY A 149 18.11 -3.56 11.83
CA GLY A 149 18.97 -3.87 10.69
C GLY A 149 18.27 -4.23 9.37
N GLY A 150 16.98 -3.91 9.21
CA GLY A 150 16.31 -4.11 7.94
C GLY A 150 15.00 -3.32 7.79
N PRO A 151 14.45 -3.24 6.56
CA PRO A 151 13.26 -2.45 6.28
C PRO A 151 12.04 -3.00 7.01
N VAL A 152 11.16 -2.11 7.44
CA VAL A 152 9.82 -2.47 7.95
C VAL A 152 8.92 -2.78 6.75
N SER A 153 8.67 -4.07 6.49
CA SER A 153 7.84 -4.51 5.37
C SER A 153 6.79 -5.54 5.77
N ALA A 154 5.64 -5.51 5.10
CA ALA A 154 4.58 -6.49 5.30
C ALA A 154 5.03 -7.93 5.01
N SER A 155 5.91 -8.12 4.02
CA SER A 155 6.47 -9.45 3.70
C SER A 155 7.32 -10.01 4.85
N ARG A 156 8.13 -9.17 5.51
CA ARG A 156 8.89 -9.57 6.72
C ARG A 156 7.96 -9.92 7.87
N VAL A 157 6.87 -9.17 8.05
CA VAL A 157 5.86 -9.47 9.07
C VAL A 157 5.19 -10.83 8.82
N ARG A 158 4.79 -11.13 7.58
CA ARG A 158 4.20 -12.43 7.23
C ARG A 158 5.17 -13.60 7.44
N GLU A 159 6.46 -13.41 7.20
CA GLU A 159 7.49 -14.41 7.51
C GLU A 159 7.55 -14.70 9.02
N LEU A 160 7.69 -13.65 9.83
CA LEU A 160 7.77 -13.78 11.29
C LEU A 160 6.47 -14.32 11.90
N TYR A 161 5.32 -13.98 11.31
CA TYR A 161 4.01 -14.52 11.68
C TYR A 161 3.95 -16.05 11.51
N ARG A 162 4.45 -16.58 10.38
CA ARG A 162 4.53 -18.03 10.14
C ARG A 162 5.42 -18.75 11.14
N GLN A 163 6.46 -18.06 11.61
CA GLN A 163 7.39 -18.57 12.64
C GLN A 163 6.86 -18.38 14.07
N ARG A 164 5.67 -17.77 14.25
CA ARG A 164 5.09 -17.39 15.56
C ARG A 164 6.06 -16.54 16.41
N ASN A 165 6.94 -15.77 15.78
CA ASN A 165 7.90 -14.91 16.48
C ASN A 165 7.26 -13.57 16.85
N TRP A 166 6.40 -13.59 17.87
CA TRP A 166 5.59 -12.43 18.29
C TRP A 166 6.42 -11.24 18.73
N GLN A 167 7.56 -11.48 19.39
CA GLN A 167 8.47 -10.42 19.81
C GLN A 167 9.01 -9.64 18.61
N ALA A 168 9.42 -10.33 17.55
CA ALA A 168 9.90 -9.68 16.34
C ALA A 168 8.77 -9.01 15.54
N VAL A 169 7.56 -9.59 15.51
CA VAL A 169 6.37 -8.96 14.89
C VAL A 169 6.02 -7.65 15.60
N ALA A 170 5.98 -7.65 16.94
CA ALA A 170 5.65 -6.48 17.75
C ALA A 170 6.56 -5.27 17.49
N ALA A 171 7.81 -5.51 17.08
CA ALA A 171 8.72 -4.42 16.71
C ALA A 171 8.36 -3.73 15.38
N LEU A 172 7.57 -4.36 14.51
CA LEU A 172 7.34 -3.94 13.13
C LEU A 172 5.91 -3.44 12.86
N VAL A 173 4.96 -3.70 13.75
CA VAL A 173 3.54 -3.38 13.54
C VAL A 173 2.93 -2.59 14.70
N PRO A 174 1.86 -1.81 14.46
CA PRO A 174 1.10 -1.20 15.54
C PRO A 174 0.44 -2.24 16.47
N PRO A 175 0.11 -1.87 17.72
CA PRO A 175 -0.51 -2.79 18.68
C PRO A 175 -1.77 -3.48 18.16
N GLY A 176 -2.66 -2.74 17.47
CA GLY A 176 -3.89 -3.31 16.90
C GLY A 176 -3.62 -4.41 15.86
N THR A 177 -2.58 -4.25 15.03
CA THR A 177 -2.16 -5.29 14.09
C THR A 177 -1.57 -6.49 14.82
N LEU A 178 -0.76 -6.28 15.85
CA LEU A 178 -0.20 -7.39 16.63
C LEU A 178 -1.32 -8.23 17.27
N SER A 179 -2.28 -7.59 17.91
CA SER A 179 -3.44 -8.26 18.54
C SER A 179 -4.24 -9.07 17.52
N PHE A 180 -4.52 -8.50 16.35
CA PHE A 180 -5.20 -9.20 15.26
C PHE A 180 -4.43 -10.46 14.82
N LEU A 181 -3.11 -10.35 14.59
CA LEU A 181 -2.29 -11.47 14.17
C LEU A 181 -2.25 -12.60 15.22
N MET A 182 -2.14 -12.25 16.50
CA MET A 182 -2.15 -13.25 17.57
C MET A 182 -3.51 -13.97 17.67
N GLN A 183 -4.61 -13.24 17.59
CA GLN A 183 -5.96 -13.83 17.59
C GLN A 183 -6.19 -14.75 16.38
N LEU A 184 -5.74 -14.33 15.20
CA LEU A 184 -5.83 -15.14 13.99
C LEU A 184 -5.07 -16.47 14.16
N ALA A 185 -3.84 -16.40 14.68
CA ALA A 185 -3.02 -17.58 14.94
C ALA A 185 -3.64 -18.57 15.95
N GLU A 186 -4.30 -18.06 16.99
CA GLU A 186 -5.01 -18.88 17.97
C GLU A 186 -6.23 -19.58 17.33
N SER A 187 -6.97 -18.87 16.48
CA SER A 187 -8.12 -19.46 15.77
C SER A 187 -7.71 -20.56 14.77
N GLU A 188 -6.61 -20.36 14.04
CA GLU A 188 -6.03 -21.38 13.14
C GLU A 188 -5.67 -22.68 13.90
N HIS A 189 -5.23 -22.57 15.15
CA HIS A 189 -4.84 -23.72 15.97
C HIS A 189 -6.03 -24.52 16.52
N GLN A 190 -7.20 -23.89 16.70
CA GLN A 190 -8.42 -24.56 17.15
C GLN A 190 -9.14 -25.31 16.02
N THR A 191 -8.84 -24.97 14.77
CA THR A 191 -9.43 -25.57 13.57
C THR A 191 -8.58 -26.68 12.92
N ALA A 192 -7.38 -26.96 13.46
CA ALA A 192 -6.43 -27.95 12.97
C ALA A 192 -6.39 -29.19 13.90
#